data_AF-A0A8H7NHP8-F1
#
_entry.id   AF-A0A8H7NHP8-F1
#
_cell.length_a   1.000
_cell.length_b   1.000
_cell.length_c   1.000
_cell.angle_alpha   90.00
_cell.angle_beta   90.00
_cell.angle_gamma   90.00
#
_symmetry.space_group_name_H-M   'P 1'
#
loop_
_entity.id
_entity.type
_entity.pdbx_description
1 polymer ?
#
loop_
_entity_poly.entity_id
_entity_poly.type
_entity_poly.pdbx_seq_one_letter_code
_entity_poly.pdbx_strand_id
1 'polypeptide(L)'
;TGTLTKDEILVHHYLDGTGEENLDILKLATIDSSVQGSNGNNMDAAILDFRLPNGMPIHVAEYRKVMAIPFNFERRRSGCIVRGLTGTNILICKGAFDEVLALCSSMRVGGETVQLDETSRQVLSQRVHKLNTEGYRVLLIAMKPLAKIGLDDEDCLEGLESQMILEGMVSFVDPPKDDAAQSITQLKALGVEIKILTGDTLAVALNVCRSLELLGQDEASESETQSITGPNLAQLEGTDEFDQVVKSCKVFAKLTPNQKGMVVASLRKAGHCVGMLGDGINDCIALRGSDVGISVDSGAGVAKDCADLVLTEKGLGIIVDSVTVGRVTHGNTIKYIKMVASSNFGNVFSILAASAWLPFTPMTSLQILAQNLLYDISQIAIPWDRVDTEYLQQPRRWSSSDLLRFVIILGPTSSTIDICTFLFGWFFYGVQTASDTDSIKLFQTHWFLQGKDTMSQNQEDSLLG
;
A
#
# COMPACT_ATOMS: atom_id res chain seq x y z
N THR A 1 -4.03 -5.14 7.16
CA THR A 1 -3.12 -5.84 8.09
C THR A 1 -1.74 -5.91 7.46
N GLY A 2 -0.67 -5.73 8.22
CA GLY A 2 0.75 -5.85 7.78
C GLY A 2 1.28 -4.72 6.87
N THR A 3 0.41 -4.15 6.04
CA THR A 3 0.74 -2.99 5.20
C THR A 3 0.69 -1.67 5.98
N LEU A 4 -0.51 -1.27 6.43
CA LEU A 4 -0.73 -0.03 7.18
C LEU A 4 -0.58 -0.20 8.70
N THR A 5 -0.72 -1.43 9.16
CA THR A 5 -0.65 -1.81 10.56
C THR A 5 0.62 -2.63 10.80
N LYS A 6 1.06 -2.71 12.06
CA LYS A 6 2.32 -3.38 12.41
C LYS A 6 2.22 -4.90 12.27
N ASP A 7 1.00 -5.46 12.18
CA ASP A 7 0.72 -6.89 12.31
C ASP A 7 1.20 -7.44 13.67
N GLU A 8 1.25 -6.54 14.65
CA GLU A 8 1.61 -6.80 16.03
C GLU A 8 0.34 -6.62 16.85
N ILE A 9 -0.33 -7.74 17.14
CA ILE A 9 -1.53 -7.70 17.98
C ILE A 9 -1.10 -7.34 19.40
N LEU A 10 -1.67 -6.27 19.95
CA LEU A 10 -1.43 -5.83 21.32
C LEU A 10 -2.69 -5.97 22.16
N VAL A 11 -2.55 -6.46 23.40
CA VAL A 11 -3.62 -6.41 24.40
C VAL A 11 -3.83 -4.95 24.81
N HIS A 12 -5.09 -4.50 24.84
CA HIS A 12 -5.43 -3.13 25.22
C HIS A 12 -6.26 -3.05 26.51
N HIS A 13 -7.42 -3.71 26.56
CA HIS A 13 -8.26 -3.75 27.76
C HIS A 13 -8.48 -5.18 28.25
N TYR A 14 -8.69 -5.32 29.56
CA TYR A 14 -9.04 -6.58 30.23
C TYR A 14 -10.18 -6.30 31.22
N LEU A 15 -11.41 -6.30 30.72
CA LEU A 15 -12.59 -5.78 31.42
C LEU A 15 -13.43 -6.91 32.03
N ASP A 16 -13.87 -6.73 33.26
CA ASP A 16 -14.81 -7.64 33.92
C ASP A 16 -16.27 -7.40 33.50
N GLY A 17 -17.20 -8.13 34.13
CA GLY A 17 -18.64 -7.97 33.88
C GLY A 17 -19.17 -6.55 34.17
N THR A 18 -18.56 -5.81 35.11
CA THR A 18 -18.93 -4.41 35.40
C THR A 18 -18.36 -3.44 34.37
N GLY A 19 -17.25 -3.80 33.72
CA GLY A 19 -16.54 -2.99 32.75
C GLY A 19 -15.31 -2.31 33.32
N GLU A 20 -14.86 -2.71 34.51
CA GLU A 20 -13.62 -2.25 35.12
C GLU A 20 -12.46 -3.18 34.75
N GLU A 21 -11.25 -2.63 34.70
CA GLU A 21 -10.05 -3.41 34.42
C GLU A 21 -9.74 -4.38 35.58
N ASN A 22 -9.69 -5.67 35.27
CA ASN A 22 -9.44 -6.71 36.26
C ASN A 22 -8.31 -7.67 35.82
N LEU A 23 -7.19 -7.61 36.55
CA LEU A 23 -5.99 -8.39 36.28
C LEU A 23 -6.20 -9.91 36.35
N ASP A 24 -7.20 -10.39 37.08
CA ASP A 24 -7.45 -11.83 37.20
C ASP A 24 -7.91 -12.44 35.87
N ILE A 25 -8.61 -11.67 35.03
CA ILE A 25 -9.00 -12.07 33.67
C ILE A 25 -7.75 -12.30 32.83
N LEU A 26 -6.79 -11.37 32.93
CA LEU A 26 -5.56 -11.44 32.16
C LEU A 26 -4.66 -12.59 32.65
N LYS A 27 -4.67 -12.90 33.96
CA LYS A 27 -4.01 -14.12 34.50
C LYS A 27 -4.63 -15.40 33.92
N LEU A 28 -5.96 -15.50 33.87
CA LEU A 28 -6.65 -16.66 33.27
C LEU A 28 -6.32 -16.79 31.78
N ALA A 29 -6.34 -15.69 31.04
CA ALA A 29 -5.94 -15.67 29.63
C ALA A 29 -4.47 -16.11 29.45
N THR A 30 -3.58 -15.65 30.31
CA THR A 30 -2.15 -16.01 30.31
C THR A 30 -1.95 -17.50 30.57
N ILE A 31 -2.71 -18.10 31.49
CA ILE A 31 -2.66 -19.53 31.78
C ILE A 31 -3.09 -20.34 30.54
N ASP A 32 -4.22 -20.01 29.90
CA ASP A 32 -4.64 -20.69 28.67
C ASP A 32 -3.59 -20.54 27.56
N SER A 33 -3.14 -19.33 27.26
CA SER A 33 -2.13 -19.08 26.22
C SER A 33 -0.81 -19.81 26.50
N SER A 34 -0.37 -19.92 27.77
CA SER A 34 0.82 -20.69 28.14
C SER A 34 0.66 -22.20 27.90
N VAL A 35 -0.55 -22.73 28.07
CA VAL A 35 -0.85 -24.16 27.90
C VAL A 35 -1.01 -24.55 26.44
N GLN A 36 -1.60 -23.67 25.62
CA GLN A 36 -1.71 -23.82 24.17
C GLN A 36 -0.33 -23.72 23.49
N GLY A 37 0.54 -22.86 24.01
CA GLY A 37 1.82 -22.52 23.41
C GLY A 37 1.69 -21.53 22.26
N SER A 38 2.81 -20.94 21.84
CA SER A 38 2.84 -19.90 20.79
C SER A 38 2.79 -20.46 19.36
N ASN A 39 2.17 -21.63 19.14
CA ASN A 39 2.15 -22.31 17.84
C ASN A 39 1.21 -21.62 16.84
N GLY A 40 1.58 -20.42 16.40
CA GLY A 40 1.00 -19.72 15.25
C GLY A 40 -0.22 -18.84 15.53
N ASN A 41 -0.61 -18.60 16.78
CA ASN A 41 -1.69 -17.68 17.12
C ASN A 41 -1.15 -16.36 17.70
N ASN A 42 -1.19 -15.29 16.90
CA ASN A 42 -0.67 -13.96 17.24
C ASN A 42 -1.33 -13.36 18.50
N MET A 43 -2.57 -13.75 18.81
CA MET A 43 -3.26 -13.30 20.03
C MET A 43 -2.72 -13.95 21.30
N ASP A 44 -2.32 -15.22 21.23
CA ASP A 44 -1.72 -15.92 22.36
C ASP A 44 -0.33 -15.36 22.67
N ALA A 45 0.45 -15.05 21.63
CA ALA A 45 1.71 -14.35 21.76
C ALA A 45 1.51 -12.97 22.42
N ALA A 46 0.53 -12.19 21.96
CA ALA A 46 0.19 -10.88 22.52
C ALA A 46 -0.12 -10.93 24.03
N ILE A 47 -0.83 -11.95 24.50
CA ILE A 47 -1.13 -12.12 25.93
C ILE A 47 0.15 -12.47 26.71
N LEU A 48 0.99 -13.36 26.19
CA LEU A 48 2.22 -13.81 26.86
C LEU A 48 3.30 -12.72 26.89
N ASP A 49 3.36 -11.89 25.85
CA ASP A 49 4.31 -10.78 25.74
C ASP A 49 3.84 -9.52 26.47
N PHE A 50 2.57 -9.46 26.88
CA PHE A 50 2.05 -8.33 27.65
C PHE A 50 2.86 -8.11 28.93
N ARG A 51 3.15 -6.83 29.21
CA ARG A 51 3.82 -6.37 30.42
C ARG A 51 2.95 -5.31 31.08
N LEU A 52 2.91 -5.34 32.41
CA LEU A 52 2.24 -4.30 33.19
C LEU A 52 2.93 -2.94 32.99
N PRO A 53 2.28 -1.81 33.35
CA PRO A 53 2.88 -0.48 33.21
C PRO A 53 4.24 -0.29 33.91
N ASN A 54 4.56 -1.14 34.88
CA ASN A 54 5.84 -1.19 35.58
C ASN A 54 6.90 -2.08 34.89
N GLY A 55 6.61 -2.62 33.70
CA GLY A 55 7.49 -3.48 32.90
C GLY A 55 7.52 -4.95 33.33
N MET A 56 6.82 -5.34 34.39
CA MET A 56 6.85 -6.72 34.89
C MET A 56 5.91 -7.65 34.08
N PRO A 57 6.30 -8.93 33.89
CA PRO A 57 5.40 -9.93 33.34
C PRO A 57 4.25 -10.23 34.30
N ILE A 58 3.20 -10.81 33.76
CA ILE A 58 2.06 -11.25 34.57
C ILE A 58 2.49 -12.48 35.38
N HIS A 59 2.56 -12.32 36.69
CA HIS A 59 2.77 -13.46 37.58
C HIS A 59 1.48 -14.27 37.70
N VAL A 60 1.51 -15.48 37.11
CA VAL A 60 0.49 -16.50 37.28
C VAL A 60 0.97 -17.55 38.28
N ALA A 61 0.04 -18.14 39.04
CA ALA A 61 0.38 -19.25 39.92
C ALA A 61 0.84 -20.46 39.10
N GLU A 62 1.65 -21.34 39.70
CA GLU A 62 2.06 -22.58 39.04
C GLU A 62 0.85 -23.52 38.90
N TYR A 63 0.43 -23.72 37.65
CA TYR A 63 -0.62 -24.64 37.27
C TYR A 63 -0.02 -25.84 36.53
N ARG A 64 -0.41 -27.05 36.93
CA ARG A 64 -0.05 -28.25 36.18
C ARG A 64 -1.03 -28.44 35.02
N LYS A 65 -0.52 -28.46 33.78
CA LYS A 65 -1.30 -28.82 32.59
C LYS A 65 -1.85 -30.25 32.74
N VAL A 66 -3.18 -30.38 32.67
CA VAL A 66 -3.87 -31.68 32.60
C VAL A 66 -4.21 -31.97 31.14
N MET A 67 -4.80 -31.00 30.45
CA MET A 67 -5.28 -31.15 29.08
C MET A 67 -5.30 -29.80 28.35
N ALA A 68 -5.04 -29.82 27.04
CA ALA A 68 -5.24 -28.67 26.16
C ALA A 68 -6.33 -29.02 25.14
N ILE A 69 -7.29 -28.12 24.97
CA ILE A 69 -8.32 -28.16 23.95
C ILE A 69 -7.90 -27.11 22.90
N PRO A 70 -7.30 -27.53 21.78
CA PRO A 70 -6.75 -26.60 20.79
C PRO A 70 -7.86 -25.80 20.11
N PHE A 71 -7.47 -24.64 19.58
CA PHE A 71 -8.38 -23.80 18.81
C PHE A 71 -8.94 -24.56 17.60
N ASN A 72 -10.26 -24.52 17.44
CA ASN A 72 -10.95 -25.07 16.28
C ASN A 72 -11.69 -23.95 15.54
N PHE A 73 -11.47 -23.83 14.23
CA PHE A 73 -12.06 -22.78 13.39
C PHE A 73 -13.59 -22.80 13.30
N GLU A 74 -14.23 -23.97 13.43
CA GLU A 74 -15.69 -24.12 13.47
C GLU A 74 -16.25 -23.65 14.81
N ARG A 75 -15.54 -23.94 15.92
CA ARG A 75 -15.97 -23.60 17.28
C ARG A 75 -15.50 -22.21 17.76
N ARG A 76 -14.53 -21.61 17.06
CA ARG A 76 -13.88 -20.31 17.31
C ARG A 76 -13.47 -20.05 18.76
N ARG A 77 -13.02 -21.09 19.44
CA ARG A 77 -12.57 -21.04 20.84
C ARG A 77 -11.46 -22.06 21.10
N SER A 78 -10.68 -21.80 22.13
CA SER A 78 -9.70 -22.69 22.73
C SER A 78 -10.00 -22.84 24.22
N GLY A 79 -9.46 -23.87 24.84
CA GLY A 79 -9.55 -24.00 26.29
C GLY A 79 -8.49 -24.93 26.85
N CYS A 80 -8.33 -24.91 28.17
CA CYS A 80 -7.39 -25.78 28.84
C CYS A 80 -7.94 -26.24 30.19
N ILE A 81 -7.51 -27.44 30.60
CA ILE A 81 -7.75 -27.95 31.94
C ILE A 81 -6.43 -27.91 32.68
N VAL A 82 -6.43 -27.16 33.78
CA VAL A 82 -5.27 -26.99 34.64
C VAL A 82 -5.59 -27.40 36.06
N ARG A 83 -4.58 -27.90 36.76
CA ARG A 83 -4.67 -28.26 38.18
C ARG A 83 -3.85 -27.28 39.01
N GLY A 84 -4.52 -26.56 39.91
CA GLY A 84 -3.85 -25.68 40.87
C GLY A 84 -3.21 -26.46 42.02
N LEU A 85 -2.41 -25.77 42.84
CA LEU A 85 -1.71 -26.34 44.01
C LEU A 85 -2.66 -26.96 45.04
N THR A 86 -3.90 -26.47 45.14
CA THR A 86 -4.96 -27.01 45.99
C THR A 86 -5.53 -28.34 45.49
N GLY A 87 -5.11 -28.80 44.31
CA GLY A 87 -5.58 -30.04 43.69
C GLY A 87 -6.95 -29.95 43.02
N THR A 88 -7.53 -28.74 42.91
CA THR A 88 -8.74 -28.48 42.13
C THR A 88 -8.42 -28.34 40.65
N ASN A 89 -9.21 -28.97 39.80
CA ASN A 89 -9.12 -28.80 38.35
C ASN A 89 -9.96 -27.60 37.93
N ILE A 90 -9.45 -26.81 36.99
CA ILE A 90 -10.14 -25.64 36.46
C ILE A 90 -10.12 -25.77 34.95
N LEU A 91 -11.28 -25.66 34.33
CA LEU A 91 -11.43 -25.46 32.90
C LEU A 91 -11.42 -23.96 32.62
N ILE A 92 -10.52 -23.52 31.76
CA ILE A 92 -10.47 -22.15 31.24
C ILE A 92 -10.80 -22.22 29.76
N CYS A 93 -11.65 -21.32 29.29
CA CYS A 93 -12.02 -21.21 27.88
C CYS A 93 -11.85 -19.76 27.42
N LYS A 94 -11.26 -19.60 26.23
CA LYS A 94 -11.07 -18.32 25.55
C LYS A 94 -11.60 -18.42 24.13
N GLY A 95 -12.34 -17.42 23.68
CA GLY A 95 -12.88 -17.47 22.32
C GLY A 95 -13.67 -16.25 21.91
N ALA A 96 -14.27 -16.34 20.73
CA ALA A 96 -15.14 -15.31 20.19
C ALA A 96 -16.41 -15.12 21.05
N PHE A 97 -17.00 -13.93 20.93
CA PHE A 97 -18.07 -13.46 21.82
C PHE A 97 -19.28 -14.40 21.84
N ASP A 98 -19.88 -14.68 20.68
CA ASP A 98 -21.11 -15.46 20.59
C ASP A 98 -20.88 -16.91 21.07
N GLU A 99 -19.74 -17.49 20.68
CA GLU A 99 -19.40 -18.88 20.94
C GLU A 99 -19.10 -19.15 22.42
N VAL A 100 -18.42 -18.24 23.12
CA VAL A 100 -18.16 -18.39 24.56
C VAL A 100 -19.38 -18.01 25.38
N LEU A 101 -20.10 -16.95 25.01
CA LEU A 101 -21.31 -16.51 25.72
C LEU A 101 -22.40 -17.59 25.72
N ALA A 102 -22.53 -18.35 24.63
CA ALA A 102 -23.45 -19.48 24.53
C ALA A 102 -23.19 -20.59 25.56
N LEU A 103 -21.95 -20.73 26.04
CA LEU A 103 -21.53 -21.75 27.00
C LEU A 103 -21.66 -21.29 28.46
N CYS A 104 -21.86 -19.99 28.68
CA CYS A 104 -21.90 -19.37 30.00
C CYS A 104 -23.33 -19.37 30.55
N SER A 105 -23.49 -19.86 31.79
CA SER A 105 -24.73 -19.78 32.55
C SER A 105 -24.70 -18.65 33.58
N SER A 106 -23.51 -18.24 34.01
CA SER A 106 -23.31 -17.22 35.04
C SER A 106 -22.15 -16.30 34.67
N MET A 107 -22.03 -15.17 35.36
CA MET A 107 -20.99 -14.16 35.16
C MET A 107 -20.45 -13.70 36.50
N ARG A 108 -19.14 -13.39 36.55
CA ARG A 108 -18.53 -12.76 37.72
C ARG A 108 -18.68 -11.24 37.65
N VAL A 109 -19.24 -10.67 38.70
CA VAL A 109 -19.48 -9.22 38.85
C VAL A 109 -19.07 -8.82 40.25
N GLY A 110 -18.05 -7.96 40.39
CA GLY A 110 -17.59 -7.50 41.71
C GLY A 110 -17.13 -8.62 42.66
N GLY A 111 -16.67 -9.75 42.12
CA GLY A 111 -16.25 -10.92 42.88
C GLY A 111 -17.37 -11.93 43.20
N GLU A 112 -18.64 -11.60 42.94
CA GLU A 112 -19.77 -12.51 43.10
C GLU A 112 -20.17 -13.17 41.78
N THR A 113 -20.66 -14.41 41.85
CA THR A 113 -21.17 -15.13 40.68
C THR A 113 -22.69 -14.90 40.57
N VAL A 114 -23.10 -14.19 39.52
CA VAL A 114 -24.50 -13.86 39.23
C VAL A 114 -24.99 -14.68 38.03
N GLN A 115 -26.27 -15.04 37.99
CA GLN A 115 -26.86 -15.71 36.82
C GLN A 115 -26.84 -14.78 35.61
N LEU A 116 -26.48 -15.33 34.44
CA LEU A 116 -26.38 -14.57 33.20
C LEU A 116 -27.78 -14.41 32.59
N ASP A 117 -28.47 -13.34 32.96
CA ASP A 117 -29.79 -12.99 32.45
C ASP A 117 -29.73 -12.29 31.08
N GLU A 118 -30.89 -12.17 30.43
CA GLU A 118 -30.97 -11.56 29.09
C GLU A 118 -30.56 -10.08 29.10
N THR A 119 -30.79 -9.37 30.21
CA THR A 119 -30.36 -7.97 30.33
C THR A 119 -28.84 -7.84 30.38
N SER A 120 -28.15 -8.69 31.16
CA SER A 120 -26.68 -8.75 31.18
C SER A 120 -26.10 -9.12 29.82
N ARG A 121 -26.73 -10.05 29.10
CA ARG A 121 -26.32 -10.43 27.73
C ARG A 121 -26.38 -9.24 26.78
N GLN A 122 -27.44 -8.44 26.85
CA GLN A 122 -27.58 -7.22 26.03
C GLN A 122 -26.54 -6.16 26.38
N VAL A 123 -26.28 -5.92 27.67
CA VAL A 123 -25.25 -4.96 28.11
C VAL A 123 -23.85 -5.37 27.62
N LEU A 124 -23.50 -6.65 27.74
CA LEU A 124 -22.24 -7.18 27.22
C LEU A 124 -22.15 -7.04 25.70
N SER A 125 -23.22 -7.36 24.98
CA SER A 125 -23.28 -7.23 23.52
C SER A 125 -23.07 -5.77 23.08
N GLN A 126 -23.72 -4.81 23.75
CA GLN A 126 -23.51 -3.38 23.49
C GLN A 126 -22.08 -2.94 23.76
N ARG A 127 -21.46 -3.41 24.85
CA ARG A 127 -20.07 -3.08 25.19
C ARG A 127 -19.08 -3.65 24.17
N VAL A 128 -19.26 -4.90 23.77
CA VAL A 128 -18.44 -5.54 22.73
C VAL A 128 -18.66 -4.86 21.39
N HIS A 129 -19.89 -4.47 21.07
CA HIS A 129 -20.17 -3.69 19.87
C HIS A 129 -19.43 -2.35 19.88
N LYS A 130 -19.44 -1.62 21.01
CA LYS A 130 -18.70 -0.36 21.18
C LYS A 130 -17.19 -0.58 20.96
N LEU A 131 -16.60 -1.57 21.61
CA LEU A 131 -15.18 -1.90 21.44
C LEU A 131 -14.84 -2.27 19.99
N ASN A 132 -15.69 -3.07 19.33
CA ASN A 132 -15.51 -3.41 17.92
C ASN A 132 -15.61 -2.17 17.01
N THR A 133 -16.49 -1.20 17.32
CA THR A 133 -16.56 0.08 16.58
C THR A 133 -15.36 0.98 16.82
N GLU A 134 -14.71 0.86 17.97
CA GLU A 134 -13.42 1.48 18.29
C GLU A 134 -12.23 0.67 17.73
N GLY A 135 -12.49 -0.36 16.91
CA GLY A 135 -11.50 -1.15 16.21
C GLY A 135 -10.79 -2.22 17.04
N TYR A 136 -11.24 -2.46 18.27
CA TYR A 136 -10.72 -3.54 19.08
C TYR A 136 -11.34 -4.87 18.70
N ARG A 137 -10.54 -5.93 18.66
CA ARG A 137 -11.02 -7.31 18.57
C ARG A 137 -11.18 -7.87 19.98
N VAL A 138 -12.36 -8.36 20.32
CA VAL A 138 -12.66 -8.83 21.68
C VAL A 138 -12.70 -10.35 21.75
N LEU A 139 -12.08 -10.91 22.79
CA LEU A 139 -12.23 -12.31 23.21
C LEU A 139 -12.85 -12.37 24.60
N LEU A 140 -13.73 -13.34 24.82
CA LEU A 140 -14.26 -13.63 26.15
C LEU A 140 -13.40 -14.68 26.85
N ILE A 141 -13.30 -14.55 28.17
CA ILE A 141 -12.66 -15.51 29.07
C ILE A 141 -13.72 -16.06 30.01
N ALA A 142 -13.83 -17.38 30.05
CA ALA A 142 -14.74 -18.10 30.91
C ALA A 142 -14.00 -19.20 31.69
N MET A 143 -14.50 -19.50 32.87
CA MET A 143 -13.91 -20.44 33.80
C MET A 143 -14.97 -21.35 34.41
N LYS A 144 -14.61 -22.62 34.63
CA LYS A 144 -15.45 -23.58 35.35
C LYS A 144 -14.58 -24.41 36.30
N PRO A 145 -14.85 -24.39 37.62
CA PRO A 145 -14.20 -25.31 38.55
C PRO A 145 -14.75 -26.73 38.32
N LEU A 146 -13.84 -27.70 38.19
CA LEU A 146 -14.17 -29.11 38.00
C LEU A 146 -13.90 -29.88 39.30
N ALA A 147 -14.86 -30.69 39.72
CA ALA A 147 -14.68 -31.63 40.83
C ALA A 147 -13.63 -32.69 40.46
N LYS A 148 -12.96 -33.28 41.47
CA LYS A 148 -11.87 -34.27 41.27
C LYS A 148 -12.29 -35.54 40.49
N ILE A 149 -13.58 -35.79 40.35
CA ILE A 149 -14.16 -37.04 39.86
C ILE A 149 -14.62 -36.78 38.41
N GLY A 150 -13.95 -37.35 37.40
CA GLY A 150 -14.47 -37.34 36.01
C GLY A 150 -13.48 -37.01 34.88
N LEU A 151 -12.17 -37.16 35.06
CA LEU A 151 -11.18 -36.96 33.98
C LEU A 151 -10.63 -38.26 33.37
N ASP A 152 -11.08 -39.43 33.83
CA ASP A 152 -10.56 -40.73 33.41
C ASP A 152 -11.35 -41.34 32.21
N ASP A 153 -12.49 -40.75 31.82
CA ASP A 153 -13.30 -41.19 30.67
C ASP A 153 -13.18 -40.18 29.50
N GLU A 154 -12.65 -40.63 28.36
CA GLU A 154 -12.53 -39.82 27.13
C GLU A 154 -13.89 -39.34 26.58
N ASP A 155 -14.98 -40.06 26.85
CA ASP A 155 -16.33 -39.70 26.41
C ASP A 155 -16.96 -38.54 27.22
N CYS A 156 -16.39 -38.16 28.38
CA CYS A 156 -16.90 -37.04 29.19
C CYS A 156 -16.48 -35.66 28.65
N LEU A 157 -15.57 -35.59 27.66
CA LEU A 157 -15.01 -34.34 27.16
C LEU A 157 -16.01 -33.43 26.44
N GLU A 158 -16.95 -34.00 25.68
CA GLU A 158 -17.85 -33.23 24.81
C GLU A 158 -18.89 -32.38 25.57
N GLY A 159 -19.06 -32.61 26.88
CA GLY A 159 -20.00 -31.85 27.74
C GLY A 159 -19.35 -30.89 28.73
N LEU A 160 -18.01 -30.88 28.86
CA LEU A 160 -17.32 -30.09 29.89
C LEU A 160 -17.43 -28.58 29.68
N GLU A 161 -17.42 -28.15 28.42
CA GLU A 161 -17.54 -26.75 27.97
C GLU A 161 -18.98 -26.19 28.09
N SER A 162 -19.73 -26.55 29.14
CA SER A 162 -21.11 -26.06 29.36
C SER A 162 -21.28 -25.52 30.78
N GLN A 163 -22.23 -24.60 30.97
CA GLN A 163 -22.52 -23.98 32.28
C GLN A 163 -21.28 -23.32 32.92
N MET A 164 -20.52 -22.58 32.12
CA MET A 164 -19.34 -21.87 32.60
C MET A 164 -19.69 -20.53 33.26
N ILE A 165 -18.74 -20.00 34.02
CA ILE A 165 -18.79 -18.66 34.59
C ILE A 165 -18.00 -17.74 33.65
N LEU A 166 -18.66 -16.72 33.09
CA LEU A 166 -17.99 -15.67 32.34
C LEU A 166 -17.20 -14.78 33.32
N GLU A 167 -15.89 -14.72 33.15
CA GLU A 167 -15.01 -13.93 34.02
C GLU A 167 -14.83 -12.50 33.47
N GLY A 168 -14.79 -12.36 32.14
CA GLY A 168 -14.74 -11.07 31.48
C GLY A 168 -14.25 -11.16 30.05
N MET A 169 -13.65 -10.08 29.55
CA MET A 169 -13.21 -9.94 28.17
C MET A 169 -11.83 -9.31 28.06
N VAL A 170 -11.07 -9.72 27.06
CA VAL A 170 -9.79 -9.12 26.67
C VAL A 170 -9.94 -8.54 25.28
N SER A 171 -9.54 -7.28 25.11
CA SER A 171 -9.58 -6.58 23.83
C SER A 171 -8.18 -6.43 23.26
N PHE A 172 -8.08 -6.52 21.94
CA PHE A 172 -6.85 -6.49 21.19
C PHE A 172 -6.91 -5.42 20.10
N VAL A 173 -5.78 -4.81 19.78
CA VAL A 173 -5.65 -3.86 18.68
C VAL A 173 -4.42 -4.19 17.84
N ASP A 174 -4.52 -4.03 16.53
CA ASP A 174 -3.36 -4.00 15.63
C ASP A 174 -3.08 -2.52 15.29
N PRO A 175 -2.05 -1.92 15.90
CA PRO A 175 -1.81 -0.48 15.76
C PRO A 175 -1.34 -0.15 14.33
N PRO A 176 -1.66 1.06 13.83
CA PRO A 176 -1.05 1.56 12.61
C PRO A 176 0.47 1.69 12.76
N LYS A 177 1.19 1.66 11.62
CA LYS A 177 2.63 1.99 11.59
C LYS A 177 2.83 3.47 11.93
N ASP A 178 3.95 3.77 12.60
CA ASP A 178 4.24 5.12 13.11
C ASP A 178 4.38 6.15 11.96
N ASP A 179 4.85 5.72 10.80
CA ASP A 179 5.03 6.54 9.60
C ASP A 179 3.80 6.59 8.68
N ALA A 180 2.76 5.80 8.95
CA ALA A 180 1.65 5.62 8.02
C ALA A 180 0.84 6.90 7.80
N ALA A 181 0.46 7.61 8.88
CA ALA A 181 -0.34 8.83 8.79
C ALA A 181 0.39 9.95 8.03
N GLN A 182 1.69 10.13 8.32
CA GLN A 182 2.53 11.09 7.63
C GLN A 182 2.69 10.74 6.15
N SER A 183 2.96 9.46 5.84
CA SER A 183 3.14 8.99 4.45
C SER A 183 1.87 9.15 3.63
N ILE A 184 0.71 8.86 4.22
CA ILE A 184 -0.61 9.09 3.62
C ILE A 184 -0.80 10.56 3.25
N THR A 185 -0.44 11.47 4.16
CA THR A 185 -0.55 12.92 3.95
C THR A 185 0.37 13.38 2.82
N GLN A 186 1.59 12.87 2.77
CA GLN A 186 2.55 13.18 1.71
C GLN A 186 2.11 12.64 0.34
N LEU A 187 1.61 11.40 0.27
CA LEU A 187 1.05 10.82 -0.95
C LEU A 187 -0.14 11.64 -1.48
N LYS A 188 -1.05 12.06 -0.59
CA LYS A 188 -2.16 12.96 -0.95
C LYS A 188 -1.66 14.29 -1.50
N ALA A 189 -0.62 14.88 -0.88
CA ALA A 189 0.00 16.12 -1.36
C ALA A 189 0.66 15.96 -2.75
N LEU A 190 1.12 14.75 -3.09
CA LEU A 190 1.61 14.39 -4.43
C LEU A 190 0.48 14.04 -5.42
N GLY A 191 -0.79 14.23 -5.06
CA GLY A 191 -1.94 13.91 -5.90
C GLY A 191 -2.18 12.40 -6.09
N VAL A 192 -1.71 11.57 -5.16
CA VAL A 192 -1.97 10.12 -5.15
C VAL A 192 -3.16 9.84 -4.23
N GLU A 193 -4.24 9.29 -4.80
CA GLU A 193 -5.40 8.86 -4.04
C GLU A 193 -5.15 7.48 -3.41
N ILE A 194 -5.52 7.33 -2.14
CA ILE A 194 -5.32 6.09 -1.38
C ILE A 194 -6.67 5.42 -1.15
N LYS A 195 -6.75 4.14 -1.52
CA LYS A 195 -7.92 3.28 -1.28
C LYS A 195 -7.49 2.05 -0.48
N ILE A 196 -8.32 1.66 0.50
CA ILE A 196 -8.03 0.58 1.45
C ILE A 196 -8.82 -0.66 1.06
N LEU A 197 -8.13 -1.78 0.83
CA LEU A 197 -8.74 -3.07 0.50
C LEU A 197 -8.36 -4.10 1.58
N THR A 198 -9.31 -4.49 2.42
CA THR A 198 -9.08 -5.44 3.53
C THR A 198 -10.10 -6.58 3.57
N GLY A 199 -9.65 -7.71 4.13
CA GLY A 199 -10.51 -8.83 4.52
C GLY A 199 -11.18 -8.64 5.89
N ASP A 200 -10.75 -7.65 6.67
CA ASP A 200 -11.30 -7.35 7.99
C ASP A 200 -12.76 -6.85 7.93
N THR A 201 -13.40 -6.79 9.09
CA THR A 201 -14.73 -6.22 9.21
C THR A 201 -14.71 -4.72 8.92
N LEU A 202 -15.85 -4.20 8.45
CA LEU A 202 -15.99 -2.78 8.12
C LEU A 202 -15.68 -1.87 9.32
N ALA A 203 -16.11 -2.25 10.52
CA ALA A 203 -15.86 -1.48 11.74
C ALA A 203 -14.36 -1.31 12.02
N VAL A 204 -13.58 -2.39 11.94
CA VAL A 204 -12.12 -2.35 12.14
C VAL A 204 -11.44 -1.53 11.06
N ALA A 205 -11.83 -1.74 9.79
CA ALA A 205 -11.26 -1.00 8.66
C ALA A 205 -11.50 0.53 8.80
N LEU A 206 -12.73 0.93 9.12
CA LEU A 206 -13.07 2.34 9.33
C LEU A 206 -12.31 2.95 10.50
N ASN A 207 -12.14 2.21 11.60
CA ASN A 207 -11.40 2.71 12.74
C ASN A 207 -9.92 2.97 12.42
N VAL A 208 -9.25 2.02 11.75
CA VAL A 208 -7.86 2.22 11.29
C VAL A 208 -7.78 3.39 10.31
N CYS A 209 -8.76 3.57 9.44
CA CYS A 209 -8.78 4.71 8.51
C CYS A 209 -8.98 6.05 9.24
N ARG A 210 -9.80 6.09 10.30
CA ARG A 210 -10.01 7.30 11.12
C ARG A 210 -8.78 7.65 11.94
N SER A 211 -8.09 6.67 12.53
CA SER A 211 -6.85 6.92 13.27
C SER A 211 -5.70 7.41 12.39
N LEU A 212 -5.76 7.11 11.08
CA LEU A 212 -4.81 7.57 10.06
C LEU A 212 -5.26 8.84 9.33
N GLU A 213 -6.36 9.49 9.75
CA GLU A 213 -6.90 10.70 9.11
C GLU A 213 -7.18 10.52 7.59
N LEU A 214 -7.46 9.28 7.17
CA LEU A 214 -7.85 8.97 5.79
C LEU A 214 -9.28 9.42 5.50
N LEU A 215 -10.14 9.35 6.51
CA LEU A 215 -11.54 9.79 6.51
C LEU A 215 -11.61 11.08 7.34
N GLY A 216 -12.06 12.18 6.73
CA GLY A 216 -12.15 13.47 7.42
C GLY A 216 -13.14 13.41 8.59
N GLN A 217 -12.86 14.16 9.67
CA GLN A 217 -13.78 14.26 10.81
C GLN A 217 -15.02 15.13 10.50
N ASP A 218 -14.94 16.01 9.50
CA ASP A 218 -15.96 17.02 9.17
C ASP A 218 -16.86 16.68 7.97
N GLU A 219 -16.70 15.53 7.33
CA GLU A 219 -17.63 15.08 6.27
C GLU A 219 -18.82 14.34 6.88
N ALA A 220 -19.50 15.00 7.82
CA ALA A 220 -20.83 14.67 8.32
C ALA A 220 -21.94 14.96 7.27
N SER A 221 -21.60 14.86 5.99
CA SER A 221 -22.60 14.71 4.93
C SER A 221 -22.69 13.21 4.67
N GLU A 222 -23.84 12.66 5.03
CA GLU A 222 -24.33 11.30 4.78
C GLU A 222 -24.39 10.96 3.27
N SER A 223 -23.26 11.05 2.55
CA SER A 223 -23.12 10.28 1.32
C SER A 223 -22.65 8.91 1.75
N GLU A 224 -23.57 7.95 1.82
CA GLU A 224 -23.45 6.57 2.29
C GLU A 224 -22.33 5.72 1.63
N THR A 225 -21.44 6.30 0.83
CA THR A 225 -20.57 5.57 -0.10
C THR A 225 -19.09 5.94 0.00
N GLN A 226 -18.56 6.23 1.20
CA GLN A 226 -17.10 6.20 1.40
C GLN A 226 -16.56 4.79 1.67
N SER A 227 -17.44 3.86 2.01
CA SER A 227 -17.06 2.49 2.32
C SER A 227 -18.08 1.47 1.86
N ILE A 228 -17.61 0.30 1.43
CA ILE A 228 -18.47 -0.81 1.02
C ILE A 228 -17.90 -2.15 1.51
N THR A 229 -18.78 -3.13 1.72
CA THR A 229 -18.37 -4.50 2.06
C THR A 229 -18.37 -5.39 0.82
N GLY A 230 -17.52 -6.42 0.80
CA GLY A 230 -17.47 -7.41 -0.28
C GLY A 230 -18.84 -8.01 -0.64
N PRO A 231 -19.69 -8.41 0.31
CA PRO A 231 -21.05 -8.90 0.01
C PRO A 231 -21.96 -7.86 -0.66
N ASN A 232 -21.86 -6.59 -0.29
CA ASN A 232 -22.66 -5.53 -0.93
C ASN A 232 -22.08 -5.16 -2.31
N LEU A 233 -20.75 -5.16 -2.44
CA LEU A 233 -20.06 -4.94 -3.70
C LEU A 233 -20.43 -6.04 -4.71
N ALA A 234 -20.58 -7.28 -4.25
CA ALA A 234 -20.97 -8.42 -5.08
C ALA A 234 -22.33 -8.24 -5.77
N GLN A 235 -23.26 -7.52 -5.13
CA GLN A 235 -24.59 -7.27 -5.69
C GLN A 235 -24.56 -6.30 -6.89
N LEU A 236 -23.50 -5.50 -6.99
CA LEU A 236 -23.31 -4.51 -8.05
C LEU A 236 -22.46 -5.06 -9.20
N GLU A 237 -21.83 -6.24 -9.03
CA GLU A 237 -20.93 -6.81 -10.04
C GLU A 237 -21.62 -6.95 -11.40
N GLY A 238 -20.96 -6.44 -12.46
CA GLY A 238 -21.48 -6.46 -13.83
C GLY A 238 -22.43 -5.30 -14.19
N THR A 239 -22.65 -4.35 -13.28
CA THR A 239 -23.42 -3.13 -13.54
C THR A 239 -22.52 -1.90 -13.71
N ASP A 240 -23.02 -0.83 -14.34
CA ASP A 240 -22.30 0.45 -14.42
C ASP A 240 -22.15 1.12 -13.04
N GLU A 241 -23.02 0.77 -12.09
CA GLU A 241 -22.96 1.25 -10.70
C GLU A 241 -21.71 0.75 -9.98
N PHE A 242 -21.22 -0.44 -10.32
CA PHE A 242 -19.96 -0.98 -9.77
C PHE A 242 -18.79 -0.01 -9.97
N ASP A 243 -18.60 0.45 -11.21
CA ASP A 243 -17.48 1.34 -11.57
C ASP A 243 -17.60 2.70 -10.86
N GLN A 244 -18.83 3.21 -10.66
CA GLN A 244 -19.07 4.46 -9.92
C GLN A 244 -18.80 4.33 -8.42
N VAL A 245 -19.23 3.21 -7.81
CA VAL A 245 -18.97 2.93 -6.40
C VAL A 245 -17.48 2.71 -6.16
N VAL A 246 -16.78 1.98 -7.04
CA VAL A 246 -15.33 1.78 -6.92
C VAL A 246 -14.58 3.12 -7.00
N LYS A 247 -15.02 4.02 -7.88
CA LYS A 247 -14.42 5.35 -8.01
C LYS A 247 -14.61 6.22 -6.76
N SER A 248 -15.80 6.22 -6.16
CA SER A 248 -16.13 7.06 -5.00
C SER A 248 -15.68 6.49 -3.65
N CYS A 249 -15.70 5.17 -3.49
CA CYS A 249 -15.33 4.50 -2.23
C CYS A 249 -13.84 4.61 -1.92
N LYS A 250 -13.52 4.85 -0.66
CA LYS A 250 -12.16 4.84 -0.12
C LYS A 250 -11.83 3.55 0.63
N VAL A 251 -12.83 2.90 1.25
CA VAL A 251 -12.62 1.72 2.11
C VAL A 251 -13.46 0.53 1.63
N PHE A 252 -12.79 -0.58 1.34
CA PHE A 252 -13.41 -1.83 0.94
C PHE A 252 -13.09 -2.90 1.99
N ALA A 253 -14.11 -3.38 2.69
CA ALA A 253 -13.96 -4.34 3.79
C ALA A 253 -14.55 -5.70 3.44
N LYS A 254 -14.12 -6.77 4.13
CA LYS A 254 -14.52 -8.15 3.85
C LYS A 254 -14.40 -8.55 2.37
N LEU A 255 -13.38 -8.04 1.67
CA LEU A 255 -13.15 -8.40 0.28
C LEU A 255 -12.56 -9.80 0.14
N THR A 256 -13.04 -10.53 -0.86
CA THR A 256 -12.37 -11.75 -1.33
C THR A 256 -11.16 -11.41 -2.21
N PRO A 257 -10.18 -12.33 -2.40
CA PRO A 257 -9.05 -12.12 -3.31
C PRO A 257 -9.47 -11.70 -4.72
N ASN A 258 -10.50 -12.33 -5.27
CA ASN A 258 -11.03 -12.00 -6.60
C ASN A 258 -11.60 -10.57 -6.64
N GLN A 259 -12.35 -10.17 -5.62
CA GLN A 259 -12.94 -8.83 -5.54
C GLN A 259 -11.88 -7.73 -5.45
N LYS A 260 -10.75 -7.98 -4.75
CA LYS A 260 -9.61 -7.04 -4.76
C LYS A 260 -9.10 -6.81 -6.19
N GLY A 261 -8.96 -7.88 -6.97
CA GLY A 261 -8.59 -7.81 -8.38
C GLY A 261 -9.60 -7.02 -9.23
N MET A 262 -10.90 -7.21 -9.01
CA MET A 262 -11.95 -6.49 -9.73
C MET A 262 -11.93 -4.98 -9.45
N VAL A 263 -11.71 -4.58 -8.20
CA VAL A 263 -11.56 -3.16 -7.81
C VAL A 263 -10.38 -2.53 -8.56
N VAL A 264 -9.22 -3.19 -8.57
CA VAL A 264 -8.03 -2.72 -9.30
C VAL A 264 -8.31 -2.62 -10.81
N ALA A 265 -8.94 -3.64 -11.40
CA ALA A 265 -9.26 -3.66 -12.82
C ALA A 265 -10.23 -2.52 -13.22
N SER A 266 -11.23 -2.23 -12.39
CA SER A 266 -12.18 -1.13 -12.59
C SER A 266 -11.48 0.24 -12.57
N LEU A 267 -10.60 0.49 -11.59
CA LEU A 267 -9.82 1.73 -11.52
C LEU A 267 -8.90 1.92 -12.74
N ARG A 268 -8.26 0.85 -13.20
CA ARG A 268 -7.45 0.88 -14.42
C ARG A 268 -8.28 1.13 -15.68
N LYS A 269 -9.45 0.49 -15.79
CA LYS A 269 -10.42 0.71 -16.89
C LYS A 269 -10.90 2.16 -16.92
N ALA A 270 -11.08 2.79 -15.76
CA ALA A 270 -11.39 4.22 -15.64
C ALA A 270 -10.21 5.14 -16.01
N GLY A 271 -9.06 4.57 -16.40
CA GLY A 271 -7.89 5.29 -16.88
C GLY A 271 -6.96 5.79 -15.77
N HIS A 272 -7.10 5.31 -14.53
CA HIS A 272 -6.16 5.61 -13.45
C HIS A 272 -4.91 4.71 -13.59
N CYS A 273 -3.74 5.24 -13.21
CA CYS A 273 -2.55 4.43 -13.00
C CYS A 273 -2.59 3.91 -11.56
N VAL A 274 -2.65 2.59 -11.39
CA VAL A 274 -2.93 1.95 -10.09
C VAL A 274 -1.69 1.23 -9.59
N GLY A 275 -1.15 1.69 -8.46
CA GLY A 275 -0.20 0.93 -7.66
C GLY A 275 -0.93 0.12 -6.60
N MET A 276 -0.63 -1.17 -6.46
CA MET A 276 -1.21 -2.04 -5.44
C MET A 276 -0.13 -2.49 -4.47
N LEU A 277 -0.37 -2.32 -3.16
CA LEU A 277 0.53 -2.76 -2.10
C LEU A 277 -0.10 -3.93 -1.33
N GLY A 278 0.59 -5.07 -1.29
CA GLY A 278 0.09 -6.28 -0.63
C GLY A 278 1.20 -7.21 -0.14
N ASP A 279 0.94 -7.92 0.95
CA ASP A 279 1.90 -8.80 1.63
C ASP A 279 1.44 -10.27 1.65
N GLY A 280 0.16 -10.53 1.37
CA GLY A 280 -0.45 -11.85 1.47
C GLY A 280 -0.69 -12.54 0.13
N ILE A 281 -0.85 -13.86 0.19
CA ILE A 281 -1.27 -14.70 -0.95
C ILE A 281 -2.59 -14.19 -1.55
N ASN A 282 -3.46 -13.64 -0.71
CA ASN A 282 -4.76 -13.07 -1.09
C ASN A 282 -4.67 -11.85 -2.02
N ASP A 283 -3.51 -11.20 -2.11
CA ASP A 283 -3.33 -9.98 -2.92
C ASP A 283 -2.76 -10.26 -4.32
N CYS A 284 -2.37 -11.50 -4.61
CA CYS A 284 -1.69 -11.86 -5.86
C CYS A 284 -2.44 -11.44 -7.14
N ILE A 285 -3.76 -11.59 -7.15
CA ILE A 285 -4.60 -11.21 -8.30
C ILE A 285 -4.60 -9.69 -8.49
N ALA A 286 -4.72 -8.94 -7.38
CA ALA A 286 -4.70 -7.48 -7.40
C ALA A 286 -3.32 -6.93 -7.76
N LEU A 287 -2.24 -7.53 -7.24
CA LEU A 287 -0.85 -7.18 -7.56
C LEU A 287 -0.59 -7.32 -9.06
N ARG A 288 -0.84 -8.51 -9.64
CA ARG A 288 -0.67 -8.74 -11.08
C ARG A 288 -1.63 -7.94 -11.95
N GLY A 289 -2.80 -7.60 -11.40
CA GLY A 289 -3.81 -6.80 -12.09
C GLY A 289 -3.53 -5.31 -12.10
N SER A 290 -2.58 -4.83 -11.28
CA SER A 290 -2.23 -3.41 -11.16
C SER A 290 -1.24 -2.95 -12.25
N ASP A 291 -0.98 -1.65 -12.35
CA ASP A 291 0.09 -1.14 -13.22
C ASP A 291 1.47 -1.29 -12.56
N VAL A 292 1.51 -1.25 -11.22
CA VAL A 292 2.69 -1.55 -10.40
C VAL A 292 2.27 -2.30 -9.14
N GLY A 293 2.61 -3.59 -9.08
CA GLY A 293 2.44 -4.41 -7.88
C GLY A 293 3.62 -4.24 -6.94
N ILE A 294 3.35 -3.92 -5.67
CA ILE A 294 4.36 -3.69 -4.63
C ILE A 294 4.14 -4.69 -3.50
N SER A 295 5.18 -5.42 -3.12
CA SER A 295 5.18 -6.25 -1.92
C SER A 295 6.27 -5.85 -0.94
N VAL A 296 6.28 -6.44 0.24
CA VAL A 296 7.28 -6.21 1.30
C VAL A 296 8.12 -7.47 1.47
N ASP A 297 9.38 -7.33 1.90
CA ASP A 297 10.28 -8.48 2.03
C ASP A 297 9.77 -9.50 3.07
N SER A 298 9.10 -9.04 4.13
CA SER A 298 8.43 -9.91 5.11
C SER A 298 7.13 -10.55 4.60
N GLY A 299 6.69 -10.23 3.38
CA GLY A 299 5.49 -10.77 2.76
C GLY A 299 5.65 -12.23 2.36
N ALA A 300 4.52 -12.89 2.09
CA ALA A 300 4.49 -14.27 1.62
C ALA A 300 5.30 -14.41 0.31
N GLY A 301 6.03 -15.52 0.15
CA GLY A 301 6.85 -15.76 -1.05
C GLY A 301 6.07 -15.59 -2.36
N VAL A 302 4.82 -16.09 -2.40
CA VAL A 302 3.93 -15.94 -3.56
C VAL A 302 3.56 -14.48 -3.84
N ALA A 303 3.39 -13.64 -2.80
CA ALA A 303 3.11 -12.23 -2.98
C ALA A 303 4.31 -11.50 -3.60
N LYS A 304 5.54 -11.86 -3.19
CA LYS A 304 6.78 -11.33 -3.77
C LYS A 304 6.95 -11.74 -5.24
N ASP A 305 6.63 -12.99 -5.58
CA ASP A 305 6.67 -13.48 -6.97
C ASP A 305 5.59 -12.82 -7.87
N CYS A 306 4.55 -12.24 -7.26
CA CYS A 306 3.47 -11.55 -7.96
C CYS A 306 3.68 -10.03 -8.10
N ALA A 307 4.65 -9.46 -7.39
CA ALA A 307 4.91 -8.03 -7.38
C ALA A 307 6.02 -7.64 -8.36
N ASP A 308 5.93 -6.43 -8.91
CA ASP A 308 6.96 -5.83 -9.75
C ASP A 308 8.09 -5.21 -8.91
N LEU A 309 7.75 -4.77 -7.69
CA LEU A 309 8.67 -4.16 -6.73
C LEU A 309 8.54 -4.85 -5.36
N VAL A 310 9.68 -5.09 -4.71
CA VAL A 310 9.74 -5.61 -3.34
C VAL A 310 10.45 -4.60 -2.45
N LEU A 311 9.73 -4.08 -1.46
CA LEU A 311 10.27 -3.17 -0.46
C LEU A 311 11.09 -3.96 0.56
N THR A 312 12.38 -3.65 0.65
CA THR A 312 13.32 -4.28 1.58
C THR A 312 13.14 -3.79 3.02
N GLU A 313 12.60 -2.58 3.18
CA GLU A 313 12.41 -1.93 4.47
C GLU A 313 10.91 -1.80 4.80
N LYS A 314 10.59 -1.83 6.09
CA LYS A 314 9.21 -1.69 6.59
C LYS A 314 8.86 -0.21 6.74
N GLY A 315 8.08 0.34 5.81
CA GLY A 315 7.55 1.70 5.92
C GLY A 315 6.81 2.15 4.68
N LEU A 316 5.76 2.96 4.85
CA LEU A 316 5.09 3.61 3.72
C LEU A 316 5.89 4.81 3.20
N GLY A 317 6.78 5.38 3.99
CA GLY A 317 7.61 6.53 3.58
C GLY A 317 8.42 6.25 2.32
N ILE A 318 8.90 5.01 2.15
CA ILE A 318 9.66 4.59 0.96
C ILE A 318 8.84 4.70 -0.32
N ILE A 319 7.52 4.55 -0.25
CA ILE A 319 6.64 4.67 -1.40
C ILE A 319 6.55 6.14 -1.83
N VAL A 320 6.52 7.08 -0.88
CA VAL A 320 6.57 8.53 -1.15
C VAL A 320 7.85 8.86 -1.91
N ASP A 321 8.99 8.36 -1.42
CA ASP A 321 10.29 8.58 -2.06
C ASP A 321 10.34 7.93 -3.44
N SER A 322 9.82 6.71 -3.58
CA SER A 322 9.75 5.98 -4.86
C SER A 322 8.93 6.72 -5.90
N VAL A 323 7.78 7.30 -5.52
CA VAL A 323 6.97 8.13 -6.42
C VAL A 323 7.74 9.38 -6.85
N THR A 324 8.45 10.03 -5.92
CA THR A 324 9.22 11.24 -6.19
C THR A 324 10.39 10.95 -7.14
N VAL A 325 11.19 9.92 -6.84
CA VAL A 325 12.31 9.47 -7.69
C VAL A 325 11.82 9.02 -9.06
N GLY A 326 10.67 8.33 -9.12
CA GLY A 326 10.01 7.95 -10.37
C GLY A 326 9.66 9.17 -11.22
N ARG A 327 9.12 10.24 -10.61
CA ARG A 327 8.79 11.49 -11.31
C ARG A 327 10.03 12.24 -11.79
N VAL A 328 11.12 12.26 -11.01
CA VAL A 328 12.41 12.84 -11.43
C VAL A 328 12.95 12.08 -12.64
N THR A 329 12.98 10.75 -12.56
CA THR A 329 13.46 9.88 -13.64
C THR A 329 12.63 10.07 -14.90
N HIS A 330 11.30 10.14 -14.77
CA HIS A 330 10.40 10.43 -15.88
C HIS A 330 10.72 11.80 -16.50
N GLY A 331 10.80 12.85 -15.69
CA GLY A 331 11.09 14.21 -16.16
C GLY A 331 12.41 14.29 -16.94
N ASN A 332 13.49 13.73 -16.39
CA ASN A 332 14.79 13.70 -17.06
C ASN A 332 14.76 12.86 -18.35
N THR A 333 13.99 11.77 -18.38
CA THR A 333 13.79 10.99 -19.61
C THR A 333 13.02 11.79 -20.67
N ILE A 334 11.96 12.52 -20.29
CA ILE A 334 11.23 13.40 -21.21
C ILE A 334 12.15 14.49 -21.78
N LYS A 335 12.95 15.15 -20.92
CA LYS A 335 13.92 16.17 -21.34
C LYS A 335 14.89 15.62 -22.39
N TYR A 336 15.48 14.46 -22.12
CA TYR A 336 16.36 13.78 -23.07
C TYR A 336 15.67 13.52 -24.42
N ILE A 337 14.47 12.92 -24.42
CA ILE A 337 13.79 12.58 -25.67
C ILE A 337 13.39 13.86 -26.44
N LYS A 338 12.87 14.89 -25.75
CA LYS A 338 12.56 16.20 -26.37
C LYS A 338 13.78 16.77 -27.08
N MET A 339 14.94 16.74 -26.41
CA MET A 339 16.20 17.28 -26.92
C MET A 339 16.73 16.51 -28.15
N VAL A 340 16.70 15.17 -28.11
CA VAL A 340 17.13 14.32 -29.24
C VAL A 340 16.16 14.47 -30.42
N ALA A 341 14.86 14.42 -30.17
CA ALA A 341 13.84 14.49 -31.21
C ALA A 341 13.84 15.84 -31.94
N SER A 342 13.95 16.95 -31.20
CA SER A 342 13.99 18.30 -31.76
C SER A 342 15.23 18.51 -32.65
N SER A 343 16.41 18.18 -32.14
CA SER A 343 17.68 18.32 -32.88
C SER A 343 17.72 17.47 -34.15
N ASN A 344 17.32 16.19 -34.06
CA ASN A 344 17.30 15.31 -35.22
C ASN A 344 16.32 15.78 -36.28
N PHE A 345 15.15 16.27 -35.88
CA PHE A 345 14.16 16.80 -36.81
C PHE A 345 14.65 18.09 -37.50
N GLY A 346 15.22 19.03 -36.73
CA GLY A 346 15.83 20.25 -37.25
C GLY A 346 16.91 19.94 -38.29
N ASN A 347 17.84 19.05 -37.97
CA ASN A 347 18.88 18.60 -38.91
C ASN A 347 18.31 18.00 -40.19
N VAL A 348 17.32 17.11 -40.09
CA VAL A 348 16.69 16.49 -41.27
C VAL A 348 16.01 17.55 -42.15
N PHE A 349 15.27 18.48 -41.54
CA PHE A 349 14.62 19.56 -42.27
C PHE A 349 15.63 20.49 -42.96
N SER A 350 16.72 20.85 -42.28
CA SER A 350 17.81 21.64 -42.83
C SER A 350 18.51 20.93 -44.00
N ILE A 351 18.77 19.62 -43.90
CA ILE A 351 19.34 18.81 -45.00
C ILE A 351 18.38 18.76 -46.20
N LEU A 352 17.07 18.60 -45.96
CA LEU A 352 16.06 18.59 -47.03
C LEU A 352 16.00 19.94 -47.75
N ALA A 353 15.97 21.05 -47.00
CA ALA A 353 15.99 22.39 -47.55
C ALA A 353 17.27 22.66 -48.37
N ALA A 354 18.43 22.26 -47.83
CA ALA A 354 19.71 22.36 -48.52
C ALA A 354 19.75 21.49 -49.78
N SER A 355 19.26 20.26 -49.74
CA SER A 355 19.30 19.34 -50.89
C SER A 355 18.38 19.78 -52.04
N ALA A 356 17.30 20.50 -51.73
CA ALA A 356 16.42 21.07 -52.74
C ALA A 356 17.05 22.27 -53.49
N TRP A 357 18.04 22.93 -52.89
CA TRP A 357 18.59 24.19 -53.39
C TRP A 357 20.08 24.12 -53.78
N LEU A 358 20.92 23.44 -53.00
CA LEU A 358 22.36 23.35 -53.23
C LEU A 358 22.70 22.23 -54.22
N PRO A 359 23.60 22.47 -55.18
CA PRO A 359 24.03 21.45 -56.15
C PRO A 359 25.08 20.47 -55.59
N PHE A 360 25.37 20.52 -54.29
CA PHE A 360 26.35 19.69 -53.59
C PHE A 360 25.81 19.29 -52.21
N THR A 361 26.45 18.31 -51.56
CA THR A 361 26.06 17.88 -50.22
C THR A 361 26.47 18.90 -49.16
N PRO A 362 25.54 19.42 -48.35
CA PRO A 362 25.81 20.49 -47.38
C PRO A 362 26.76 20.04 -46.26
N MET A 363 26.73 18.76 -45.88
CA MET A 363 27.65 18.13 -44.94
C MET A 363 27.93 16.68 -45.37
N THR A 364 29.13 16.20 -45.06
CA THR A 364 29.51 14.80 -45.28
C THR A 364 28.88 13.88 -44.22
N SER A 365 28.62 12.61 -44.58
CA SER A 365 28.07 11.63 -43.63
C SER A 365 28.95 11.44 -42.38
N LEU A 366 30.28 11.55 -42.53
CA LEU A 366 31.21 11.45 -41.40
C LEU A 366 31.09 12.63 -40.43
N GLN A 367 30.90 13.85 -40.95
CA GLN A 367 30.67 15.04 -40.13
C GLN A 367 29.34 14.96 -39.37
N ILE A 368 28.26 14.50 -40.02
CA ILE A 368 26.96 14.28 -39.36
C ILE A 368 27.12 13.27 -38.22
N LEU A 369 27.80 12.15 -38.46
CA LEU A 369 28.05 11.15 -37.43
C LEU A 369 28.88 11.70 -36.28
N ALA A 370 29.94 12.46 -36.57
CA ALA A 370 30.78 13.08 -35.55
C ALA A 370 30.00 14.11 -34.72
N GLN A 371 29.12 14.88 -35.35
CA GLN A 371 28.28 15.86 -34.68
C GLN A 371 27.26 15.20 -33.76
N ASN A 372 26.57 14.15 -34.23
CA ASN A 372 25.65 13.37 -33.41
C ASN A 372 26.35 12.74 -32.21
N LEU A 373 27.55 12.16 -32.40
CA LEU A 373 28.32 11.60 -31.30
C LEU A 373 28.70 12.66 -30.25
N LEU A 374 29.16 13.84 -30.68
CA LEU A 374 29.49 14.93 -29.77
C LEU A 374 28.25 15.43 -29.00
N TYR A 375 27.10 15.49 -29.68
CA TYR A 375 25.84 15.88 -29.08
C TYR A 375 25.35 14.85 -28.07
N ASP A 376 25.42 13.56 -28.38
CA ASP A 376 25.02 12.49 -27.45
C ASP A 376 25.90 12.48 -26.20
N ILE A 377 27.21 12.73 -26.34
CA ILE A 377 28.13 12.88 -25.19
C ILE A 377 27.71 14.04 -24.29
N SER A 378 27.26 15.17 -24.87
CA SER A 378 26.79 16.32 -24.09
C SER A 378 25.52 16.03 -23.28
N GLN A 379 24.74 15.03 -23.71
CA GLN A 379 23.46 14.64 -23.08
C GLN A 379 23.61 13.65 -21.93
N ILE A 380 24.80 13.06 -21.74
CA ILE A 380 25.04 12.09 -20.67
C ILE A 380 24.71 12.67 -19.29
N ALA A 381 24.81 13.99 -19.09
CA ALA A 381 24.50 14.63 -17.82
C ALA A 381 23.00 14.73 -17.51
N ILE A 382 22.11 14.62 -18.51
CA ILE A 382 20.66 14.87 -18.37
C ILE A 382 19.96 13.94 -17.37
N PRO A 383 20.27 12.63 -17.29
CA PRO A 383 19.68 11.76 -16.27
C PRO A 383 19.90 12.22 -14.82
N TRP A 384 20.99 12.96 -14.56
CA TRP A 384 21.33 13.54 -13.25
C TRP A 384 20.86 14.99 -13.06
N ASP A 385 20.12 15.54 -14.03
CA ASP A 385 19.60 16.89 -13.94
C ASP A 385 18.54 17.01 -12.83
N ARG A 386 18.34 18.24 -12.35
CA ARG A 386 17.31 18.57 -11.37
C ARG A 386 15.99 18.85 -12.07
N VAL A 387 14.91 18.37 -11.48
CA VAL A 387 13.54 18.59 -11.96
C VAL A 387 12.85 19.56 -11.00
N ASP A 388 12.08 20.49 -11.56
CA ASP A 388 11.38 21.50 -10.77
C ASP A 388 10.40 20.87 -9.79
N THR A 389 10.31 21.45 -8.60
CA THR A 389 9.43 20.94 -7.53
C THR A 389 7.97 20.91 -7.96
N GLU A 390 7.53 21.90 -8.76
CA GLU A 390 6.17 21.97 -9.30
C GLU A 390 5.86 20.83 -10.27
N TYR A 391 6.87 20.41 -11.06
CA TYR A 391 6.73 19.27 -11.95
C TYR A 391 6.51 17.98 -11.16
N LEU A 392 7.17 17.84 -10.01
CA LEU A 392 7.10 16.66 -9.14
C LEU A 392 5.80 16.57 -8.33
N GLN A 393 5.01 17.64 -8.22
CA GLN A 393 3.78 17.63 -7.39
C GLN A 393 2.62 16.87 -8.03
N GLN A 394 2.55 16.81 -9.36
CA GLN A 394 1.42 16.18 -10.06
C GLN A 394 1.86 14.94 -10.86
N PRO A 395 0.98 13.92 -10.96
CA PRO A 395 1.24 12.79 -11.85
C PRO A 395 1.26 13.27 -13.31
N ARG A 396 2.30 12.87 -14.04
CA ARG A 396 2.45 13.18 -15.46
C ARG A 396 2.20 11.92 -16.29
N ARG A 397 1.64 12.13 -17.48
CA ARG A 397 1.48 11.07 -18.49
C ARG A 397 2.39 11.39 -19.66
N TRP A 398 2.96 10.33 -20.23
CA TRP A 398 3.58 10.43 -21.52
C TRP A 398 2.55 10.84 -22.57
N SER A 399 2.88 11.87 -23.35
CA SER A 399 2.02 12.44 -24.39
C SER A 399 2.82 12.55 -25.68
N SER A 400 2.55 11.66 -26.64
CA SER A 400 3.17 11.71 -27.96
C SER A 400 2.80 12.99 -28.72
N SER A 401 1.58 13.50 -28.51
CA SER A 401 1.09 14.74 -29.11
C SER A 401 1.86 15.97 -28.63
N ASP A 402 2.20 16.05 -27.34
CA ASP A 402 2.97 17.18 -26.82
C ASP A 402 4.42 17.13 -27.27
N LEU A 403 5.01 15.94 -27.37
CA LEU A 403 6.32 15.76 -27.99
C LEU A 403 6.31 16.20 -29.45
N LEU A 404 5.29 15.81 -30.23
CA LEU A 404 5.18 16.21 -31.63
C LEU A 404 5.03 17.72 -31.78
N ARG A 405 4.20 18.37 -30.94
CA ARG A 405 4.06 19.84 -30.91
C ARG A 405 5.38 20.52 -30.63
N PHE A 406 6.14 20.01 -29.65
CA PHE A 406 7.45 20.52 -29.30
C PHE A 406 8.42 20.43 -30.50
N VAL A 407 8.47 19.28 -31.16
CA VAL A 407 9.31 19.05 -32.35
C VAL A 407 8.91 19.96 -33.51
N ILE A 408 7.61 20.16 -33.76
CA ILE A 408 7.12 21.02 -34.85
C ILE A 408 7.41 22.50 -34.60
N ILE A 409 7.47 22.94 -33.34
CA ILE A 409 7.75 24.35 -33.00
C ILE A 409 9.26 24.62 -33.01
N LEU A 410 10.05 23.77 -32.35
CA LEU A 410 11.49 23.96 -32.22
C LEU A 410 12.31 23.52 -33.44
N GLY A 411 11.84 22.52 -34.18
CA GLY A 411 12.50 22.04 -35.38
C GLY A 411 12.74 23.16 -36.40
N PRO A 412 11.69 23.83 -36.91
CA PRO A 412 11.82 24.91 -37.87
C PRO A 412 12.59 26.13 -37.36
N THR A 413 12.51 26.44 -36.06
CA THR A 413 13.28 27.56 -35.47
C THR A 413 14.77 27.26 -35.52
N SER A 414 15.20 26.04 -35.15
CA SER A 414 16.59 25.61 -35.29
C SER A 414 17.04 25.58 -36.76
N SER A 415 16.20 25.10 -37.68
CA SER A 415 16.51 25.10 -39.11
C SER A 415 16.58 26.48 -39.75
N THR A 416 15.93 27.49 -39.16
CA THR A 416 16.04 28.87 -39.66
C THR A 416 17.47 29.37 -39.55
N ILE A 417 18.16 29.03 -38.46
CA ILE A 417 19.58 29.34 -38.25
C ILE A 417 20.44 28.68 -39.34
N ASP A 418 20.19 27.40 -39.64
CA ASP A 418 20.89 26.66 -40.70
C ASP A 418 20.64 27.26 -42.09
N ILE A 419 19.39 27.62 -42.40
CA ILE A 419 19.04 28.24 -43.69
C ILE A 419 19.74 29.60 -43.85
N CYS A 420 19.86 30.39 -42.77
CA CYS A 420 20.65 31.62 -42.78
C CYS A 420 22.12 31.36 -43.10
N THR A 421 22.71 30.28 -42.58
CA THR A 421 24.07 29.83 -42.93
C THR A 421 24.19 29.49 -44.41
N PHE A 422 23.21 28.79 -44.95
CA PHE A 422 23.19 28.41 -46.36
C PHE A 422 23.08 29.65 -47.26
N LEU A 423 22.21 30.60 -46.90
CA LEU A 423 22.09 31.90 -47.56
C LEU A 423 23.40 32.68 -47.53
N PHE A 424 24.08 32.71 -46.39
CA PHE A 424 25.37 33.36 -46.24
C PHE A 424 26.44 32.70 -47.13
N GLY A 425 26.52 31.38 -47.14
CA GLY A 425 27.39 30.61 -48.04
C GLY A 425 27.12 30.88 -49.53
N TRP A 426 25.85 30.96 -49.90
CA TRP A 426 25.43 31.16 -51.29
C TRP A 426 25.68 32.58 -51.80
N PHE A 427 25.27 33.59 -51.03
CA PHE A 427 25.30 34.99 -51.45
C PHE A 427 26.60 35.71 -51.11
N PHE A 428 27.21 35.42 -49.96
CA PHE A 428 28.41 36.12 -49.51
C PHE A 428 29.70 35.41 -49.96
N TYR A 429 29.77 34.08 -49.79
CA TYR A 429 30.93 33.29 -50.23
C TYR A 429 30.84 32.82 -51.68
N GLY A 430 29.68 32.96 -52.34
CA GLY A 430 29.52 32.68 -53.77
C GLY A 430 29.61 31.18 -54.14
N VAL A 431 29.37 30.28 -53.19
CA VAL A 431 29.51 28.82 -53.40
C VAL A 431 28.29 28.27 -54.14
N GLN A 432 28.24 28.48 -55.46
CA GLN A 432 27.07 28.20 -56.30
C GLN A 432 27.23 27.01 -57.24
N THR A 433 28.46 26.53 -57.45
CA THR A 433 28.78 25.45 -58.39
C THR A 433 29.54 24.32 -57.73
N ALA A 434 29.23 23.09 -58.13
CA ALA A 434 29.88 21.88 -57.64
C ALA A 434 31.35 21.71 -58.07
N SER A 435 31.88 22.63 -58.89
CA SER A 435 33.24 22.57 -59.44
C SER A 435 34.32 23.06 -58.48
N ASP A 436 33.98 23.93 -57.52
CA ASP A 436 34.94 24.49 -56.56
C ASP A 436 34.98 23.67 -55.27
N THR A 437 35.91 22.71 -55.25
CA THR A 437 35.99 21.72 -54.16
C THR A 437 36.42 22.35 -52.83
N ASP A 438 37.23 23.41 -52.86
CA ASP A 438 37.77 24.02 -51.63
C ASP A 438 36.72 24.91 -50.96
N SER A 439 35.94 25.65 -51.75
CA SER A 439 34.79 26.42 -51.24
C SER A 439 33.70 25.52 -50.66
N ILE A 440 33.45 24.34 -51.25
CA ILE A 440 32.51 23.35 -50.71
C ILE A 440 32.98 22.79 -49.36
N LYS A 441 34.28 22.46 -49.23
CA LYS A 441 34.82 22.01 -47.93
C LYS A 441 34.70 23.10 -46.86
N LEU A 442 34.96 24.36 -47.21
CA LEU A 442 34.83 25.48 -46.29
C LEU A 442 33.38 25.66 -45.84
N PHE A 443 32.41 25.53 -46.76
CA PHE A 443 30.98 25.53 -46.43
C PHE A 443 30.60 24.38 -45.49
N GLN A 444 31.05 23.16 -45.80
CA GLN A 444 30.81 21.96 -44.96
C GLN A 444 31.40 22.11 -43.56
N THR A 445 32.61 22.68 -43.43
CA THR A 445 33.23 22.97 -42.13
C THR A 445 32.47 24.06 -41.37
N HIS A 446 32.01 25.10 -42.06
CA HIS A 446 31.28 26.19 -41.43
C HIS A 446 29.95 25.70 -40.84
N TRP A 447 29.17 24.95 -41.62
CA TRP A 447 27.93 24.38 -41.13
C TRP A 447 28.16 23.31 -40.05
N PHE A 448 29.25 22.53 -40.11
CA PHE A 448 29.64 21.60 -39.03
C PHE A 448 29.93 22.31 -37.70
N LEU A 449 30.61 23.46 -37.74
CA LEU A 449 30.88 24.23 -36.53
C LEU A 449 29.59 24.85 -35.99
N GLN A 450 28.80 25.49 -36.85
CA GLN A 450 27.56 26.12 -36.43
C GLN A 450 26.51 25.12 -35.95
N GLY A 451 26.46 23.92 -36.54
CA GLY A 451 25.56 22.86 -36.09
C GLY A 451 25.78 22.47 -34.63
N LYS A 452 26.99 22.66 -34.09
CA LYS A 452 27.24 22.48 -32.64
C LYS A 452 26.60 23.59 -31.80
N ASP A 453 26.64 24.83 -32.28
CA ASP A 453 26.05 25.97 -31.59
C ASP A 453 24.51 25.87 -31.60
N THR A 454 23.91 25.50 -32.73
CA THR A 454 22.46 25.26 -32.83
C THR A 454 22.01 24.13 -31.89
N MET A 455 22.82 23.07 -31.78
CA MET A 455 22.58 21.98 -30.83
C MET A 455 22.69 22.42 -29.37
N SER A 456 23.66 23.28 -29.03
CA SER A 456 23.79 23.86 -27.69
C SER A 456 22.58 24.73 -27.34
N GLN A 457 22.04 25.49 -28.29
CA GLN A 457 20.87 26.34 -28.05
C GLN A 457 19.59 25.51 -27.87
N ASN A 458 19.41 24.45 -28.66
CA ASN A 458 18.32 23.49 -28.46
C ASN A 458 18.40 22.79 -27.09
N GLN A 459 19.61 22.60 -26.55
CA GLN A 459 19.80 22.08 -25.21
C GLN A 459 19.27 23.06 -24.15
N GLU A 460 19.62 24.34 -24.24
CA GLU A 460 19.11 25.36 -23.31
C GLU A 460 17.58 25.50 -23.37
N ASP A 461 17.02 25.57 -24.58
CA ASP A 461 15.57 25.74 -24.77
C ASP A 461 14.77 24.50 -24.30
N SER A 462 15.35 23.30 -24.41
CA SER A 462 14.71 22.06 -23.92
C SER A 462 14.84 21.84 -22.41
N LEU A 463 15.79 22.50 -21.76
CA LEU A 463 15.93 22.51 -20.30
C LEU A 463 15.00 23.55 -19.64
N LEU A 464 14.65 24.62 -20.35
CA LEU A 464 13.79 25.71 -19.86
C LEU A 464 12.27 25.45 -20.03
N GLY A 465 11.84 24.42 -20.77
CA GLY A 465 10.41 24.14 -21.07
C GLY A 465 9.99 22.68 -21.01
#